data_AF-A0A8C9K033-F1
#
_entry.id   AF-A0A8C9K033-F1
#
_cell.length_a   1.000
_cell.length_b   1.000
_cell.length_c   1.000
_cell.angle_alpha   90.00
_cell.angle_beta   90.00
_cell.angle_gamma   90.00
#
_symmetry.space_group_name_H-M   'P 1'
#
loop_
_entity.id
_entity.type
_entity.pdbx_description
1 polymer ?
#
loop_
_entity_poly.entity_id
_entity_poly.type
_entity_poly.pdbx_seq_one_letter_code
_entity_poly.pdbx_strand_id
1 'polypeptide(L)'
;MENGNRKPFSLKIGDRCNPYQNPRDGFCRNRKSHPKSQTKPQGIPNSQNSLEKEQSWGLTLVDFKAYYRAAGAEHHVEKQASAGCLGASSPSRTFLDGFSGQLAHPYRTMILRATETVVSSHISDLDKDMARAVIFLASSEMTRVKDLVCDWQQAASNVLVAVGKQFIGLVMEEVLSKFQPGALPHYFVVQTLANLAGSLLPSLPGLLPSVHSAGTASQGGVRARCGGALQHFSESTLEYLANLDQAPDPTVRKDTFATDIFSAYDILFNHWLQSREAKLRLAVVEALGPMSHLLPSEKLEEQLPKLLPGVLALYRKHAETFHVSKSLGQILEAAVSVGSRTLEAQLDALLAALHAQICVPVESSSPLVVSNRKEVLRCFTVLACCSPDRLLAFLLPKLDANNERTRVGTLQVVRHVINSAGEWPVWARA
;
A
#
# COMPACT_ATOMS: atom_id res chain seq x y z
N MET A 1 -58.85 -22.87 18.77
CA MET A 1 -59.50 -21.61 18.36
C MET A 1 -58.58 -20.46 18.76
N GLU A 2 -58.42 -19.53 17.84
CA GLU A 2 -57.40 -18.48 17.73
C GLU A 2 -57.43 -17.37 18.80
N ASN A 3 -56.29 -16.65 18.82
CA ASN A 3 -56.07 -15.22 19.12
C ASN A 3 -56.25 -14.76 20.57
N GLY A 4 -55.33 -14.01 21.18
CA GLY A 4 -54.24 -13.19 20.65
C GLY A 4 -54.33 -11.80 21.27
N ASN A 5 -53.41 -11.43 22.16
CA ASN A 5 -52.92 -10.06 22.36
C ASN A 5 -51.84 -9.99 23.46
N ARG A 6 -50.56 -9.87 23.06
CA ARG A 6 -49.52 -9.30 23.93
C ARG A 6 -49.03 -8.01 23.28
N LYS A 7 -49.19 -6.91 24.02
CA LYS A 7 -48.66 -5.58 23.70
C LYS A 7 -47.12 -5.61 23.71
N PRO A 8 -46.43 -4.86 22.83
CA PRO A 8 -44.98 -4.72 22.91
C PRO A 8 -44.58 -3.62 23.91
N PHE A 9 -43.66 -3.96 24.82
CA PHE A 9 -42.94 -3.00 25.64
C PHE A 9 -41.90 -2.28 24.77
N SER A 10 -42.01 -0.95 24.64
CA SER A 10 -40.97 -0.10 24.05
C SER A 10 -39.91 0.23 25.10
N LEU A 11 -38.69 -0.28 24.94
CA LEU A 11 -37.51 0.26 25.63
C LEU A 11 -36.88 1.36 24.77
N LYS A 12 -36.88 2.58 25.31
CA LYS A 12 -36.11 3.72 24.78
C LYS A 12 -34.63 3.45 24.99
N ILE A 13 -33.86 3.32 23.92
CA ILE A 13 -32.39 3.32 23.95
C ILE A 13 -31.94 4.78 23.89
N GLY A 14 -31.28 5.23 24.95
CA GLY A 14 -30.66 6.55 25.02
C GLY A 14 -29.35 6.60 24.25
N ASP A 15 -29.12 7.76 23.63
CA ASP A 15 -27.92 8.13 22.88
C ASP A 15 -26.64 7.91 23.70
N ARG A 16 -25.73 7.07 23.18
CA ARG A 16 -24.27 7.16 23.46
C ARG A 16 -23.45 6.79 22.22
N CYS A 17 -22.80 7.83 21.69
CA CYS A 17 -21.52 7.91 20.99
C CYS A 17 -21.04 6.71 20.16
N ASN A 18 -21.17 6.86 18.84
CA ASN A 18 -20.44 6.09 17.82
C ASN A 18 -19.04 6.71 17.60
N PRO A 19 -17.92 5.96 17.72
CA PRO A 19 -16.56 6.48 17.49
C PRO A 19 -16.07 6.38 16.03
N TYR A 20 -16.93 6.07 15.06
CA TYR A 20 -16.57 6.08 13.64
C TYR A 20 -17.42 7.11 12.87
N GLN A 21 -16.98 8.37 12.88
CA GLN A 21 -17.43 9.37 11.91
C GLN A 21 -16.24 9.85 11.07
N ASN A 22 -16.35 9.61 9.77
CA ASN A 22 -15.42 10.02 8.73
C ASN A 22 -15.68 11.51 8.38
N PRO A 23 -14.68 12.40 8.41
CA PRO A 23 -14.89 13.82 8.16
C PRO A 23 -14.63 14.15 6.70
N ARG A 24 -15.67 14.13 5.85
CA ARG A 24 -15.72 14.84 4.55
C ARG A 24 -17.10 14.68 3.95
N ASP A 25 -18.05 15.47 4.44
CA ASP A 25 -19.23 15.85 3.66
C ASP A 25 -19.84 17.11 4.27
N GLY A 26 -19.78 18.21 3.52
CA GLY A 26 -20.42 19.45 3.90
C GLY A 26 -19.72 20.66 3.32
N PHE A 27 -20.00 20.98 2.06
CA PHE A 27 -20.16 22.37 1.63
C PHE A 27 -20.85 22.43 0.26
N CYS A 28 -22.19 22.45 0.25
CA CYS A 28 -22.98 22.96 -0.86
C CYS A 28 -24.38 23.33 -0.37
N ARG A 29 -24.59 24.63 -0.12
CA ARG A 29 -25.80 25.42 -0.41
C ARG A 29 -25.75 26.74 0.37
N ASN A 30 -25.54 27.84 -0.36
CA ASN A 30 -26.46 28.97 -0.23
C ASN A 30 -26.40 29.86 -1.47
N ARG A 31 -27.54 29.93 -2.16
CA ARG A 31 -27.83 30.77 -3.32
C ARG A 31 -28.86 31.79 -2.85
N LYS A 32 -28.55 33.08 -2.98
CA LYS A 32 -29.40 34.29 -2.97
C LYS A 32 -28.40 35.45 -3.10
N SER A 33 -28.51 36.50 -3.90
CA SER A 33 -29.49 37.02 -4.86
C SER A 33 -28.82 38.29 -5.43
N HIS A 34 -28.89 38.55 -6.74
CA HIS A 34 -28.41 39.82 -7.33
C HIS A 34 -29.24 41.03 -6.86
N PRO A 35 -28.67 42.25 -6.95
CA PRO A 35 -29.18 43.16 -7.99
C PRO A 35 -28.09 43.90 -8.78
N LYS A 36 -28.55 44.47 -9.91
CA LYS A 36 -27.84 45.12 -11.02
C LYS A 36 -27.47 46.59 -10.74
N SER A 37 -26.40 47.10 -11.37
CA SER A 37 -26.24 48.44 -11.98
C SER A 37 -24.94 48.42 -12.83
N GLN A 38 -24.93 48.60 -14.17
CA GLN A 38 -24.94 49.86 -14.97
C GLN A 38 -23.87 50.87 -14.48
N THR A 39 -22.94 51.48 -15.25
CA THR A 39 -22.71 51.68 -16.70
C THR A 39 -21.34 52.37 -16.92
N LYS A 40 -20.50 51.86 -17.86
CA LYS A 40 -19.77 52.54 -18.98
C LYS A 40 -18.78 53.74 -18.74
N PRO A 41 -17.95 54.18 -19.74
CA PRO A 41 -16.48 54.10 -19.72
C PRO A 41 -15.73 55.43 -20.00
N GLN A 42 -14.41 55.49 -19.83
CA GLN A 42 -13.45 56.45 -20.45
C GLN A 42 -12.06 56.22 -19.80
N GLY A 43 -10.89 56.25 -20.43
CA GLY A 43 -10.46 56.49 -21.81
C GLY A 43 -8.97 56.16 -21.90
N ILE A 44 -8.50 55.78 -23.10
CA ILE A 44 -7.08 55.55 -23.42
C ILE A 44 -6.43 56.90 -23.77
N PRO A 45 -5.13 57.09 -23.46
CA PRO A 45 -4.21 57.40 -24.55
C PRO A 45 -2.93 56.54 -24.53
N ASN A 46 -2.54 56.13 -25.74
CA ASN A 46 -1.30 55.47 -26.12
C ASN A 46 -0.03 56.27 -25.72
N SER A 47 1.04 55.58 -25.34
CA SER A 47 2.26 55.44 -26.19
C SER A 47 3.40 54.67 -25.47
N GLN A 48 3.81 53.58 -26.13
CA GLN A 48 5.15 52.98 -26.26
C GLN A 48 6.21 53.22 -25.15
N ASN A 49 6.58 52.15 -24.43
CA ASN A 49 7.95 51.59 -24.48
C ASN A 49 8.11 50.28 -23.66
N SER A 50 8.38 49.20 -24.39
CA SER A 50 9.39 48.15 -24.12
C SER A 50 9.61 47.62 -22.69
N LEU A 51 9.19 46.37 -22.45
CA LEU A 51 9.97 45.23 -21.94
C LEU A 51 9.00 44.23 -21.27
N GLU A 52 8.58 43.22 -22.03
CA GLU A 52 8.00 42.00 -21.49
C GLU A 52 9.03 41.35 -20.56
N LYS A 53 8.78 41.40 -19.24
CA LYS A 53 9.44 40.51 -18.29
C LYS A 53 8.67 39.19 -18.30
N GLU A 54 9.15 38.23 -19.08
CA GLU A 54 8.89 36.82 -18.79
C GLU A 54 9.35 36.52 -17.36
N GLN A 55 8.40 36.33 -16.44
CA GLN A 55 8.68 35.78 -15.12
C GLN A 55 8.91 34.27 -15.27
N SER A 56 10.15 33.92 -15.57
CA SER A 56 10.68 32.56 -15.39
C SER A 56 10.72 32.26 -13.89
N TRP A 57 9.75 31.48 -13.39
CA TRP A 57 9.77 30.93 -12.03
C TRP A 57 10.72 29.74 -11.98
N GLY A 58 12.02 30.00 -12.08
CA GLY A 58 13.05 29.03 -11.76
C GLY A 58 13.16 28.86 -10.25
N LEU A 59 13.20 27.62 -9.76
CA LEU A 59 13.58 27.28 -8.38
C LEU A 59 14.83 28.08 -8.00
N THR A 60 14.70 29.07 -7.12
CA THR A 60 15.80 30.00 -6.88
C THR A 60 16.76 29.42 -5.83
N LEU A 61 18.04 29.76 -5.94
CA LEU A 61 19.06 29.48 -4.91
C LEU A 61 18.63 29.94 -3.50
N VAL A 62 17.68 30.87 -3.42
CA VAL A 62 17.11 31.41 -2.18
C VAL A 62 16.25 30.37 -1.47
N ASP A 63 15.45 29.58 -2.20
CA ASP A 63 14.60 28.52 -1.65
C ASP A 63 15.46 27.39 -1.07
N PHE A 64 16.54 27.03 -1.76
CA PHE A 64 17.54 26.09 -1.27
C PHE A 64 18.29 26.61 -0.03
N LYS A 65 18.72 27.88 -0.03
CA LYS A 65 19.42 28.48 1.12
C LYS A 65 18.54 28.59 2.37
N ALA A 66 17.24 28.87 2.21
CA ALA A 66 16.30 28.93 3.32
C ALA A 66 16.14 27.55 4.00
N TYR A 67 16.03 26.48 3.21
CA TYR A 67 15.93 25.13 3.72
C TYR A 67 17.24 24.65 4.40
N TYR A 68 18.39 24.98 3.82
CA TYR A 68 19.70 24.64 4.38
C TYR A 68 20.02 25.38 5.68
N ARG A 69 19.57 26.63 5.85
CA ARG A 69 19.66 27.35 7.14
C ARG A 69 18.86 26.66 8.24
N ALA A 70 17.70 26.11 7.91
CA ALA A 70 16.89 25.38 8.88
C ALA A 70 17.52 24.03 9.29
N ALA A 71 18.43 23.49 8.47
CA ALA A 71 19.07 22.18 8.69
C ALA A 71 20.50 22.24 9.29
N GLY A 72 21.04 23.43 9.58
CA GLY A 72 22.30 23.60 10.34
C GLY A 72 23.61 23.31 9.58
N ALA A 73 23.63 23.38 8.25
CA ALA A 73 24.79 23.00 7.43
C ALA A 73 25.49 24.19 6.73
N GLU A 74 25.64 25.33 7.41
CA GLU A 74 26.13 26.59 6.82
C GLU A 74 27.58 26.50 6.27
N HIS A 75 28.49 25.83 6.99
CA HIS A 75 29.93 25.91 6.71
C HIS A 75 30.44 25.12 5.49
N HIS A 76 29.68 24.12 5.01
CA HIS A 76 30.11 23.31 3.86
C HIS A 76 29.59 23.84 2.51
N VAL A 77 28.45 24.55 2.51
CA VAL A 77 27.81 25.08 1.29
C VAL A 77 28.59 26.28 0.75
N GLU A 78 29.11 27.19 1.60
CA GLU A 78 29.90 28.34 1.12
C GLU A 78 31.19 27.91 0.41
N LYS A 79 31.80 26.80 0.84
CA LYS A 79 33.03 26.27 0.24
C LYS A 79 32.81 25.59 -1.11
N GLN A 80 31.61 25.07 -1.37
CA GLN A 80 31.24 24.46 -2.66
C GLN A 80 30.56 25.44 -3.61
N ALA A 81 29.76 26.39 -3.11
CA ALA A 81 29.14 27.45 -3.92
C ALA A 81 30.17 28.41 -4.51
N SER A 82 31.29 28.66 -3.82
CA SER A 82 32.40 29.48 -4.32
C SER A 82 33.23 28.80 -5.41
N ALA A 83 33.16 27.48 -5.56
CA ALA A 83 33.89 26.73 -6.59
C ALA A 83 33.09 26.52 -7.89
N GLY A 84 31.76 26.69 -7.88
CA GLY A 84 30.87 26.44 -9.03
C GLY A 84 30.30 27.68 -9.72
N CYS A 85 30.49 28.88 -9.19
CA CYS A 85 29.89 30.09 -9.74
C CYS A 85 30.87 30.91 -10.59
N LEU A 86 31.21 30.40 -11.77
CA LEU A 86 31.61 31.24 -12.89
C LEU A 86 30.73 30.91 -14.10
N GLY A 87 29.59 31.60 -14.18
CA GLY A 87 28.77 31.71 -15.39
C GLY A 87 27.92 30.49 -15.74
N ALA A 88 26.71 30.37 -15.17
CA ALA A 88 25.67 29.51 -15.74
C ALA A 88 24.28 30.15 -15.61
N SER A 89 23.68 30.47 -16.74
CA SER A 89 22.41 31.16 -16.94
C SER A 89 21.19 30.23 -16.88
N SER A 90 21.18 29.22 -15.99
CA SER A 90 20.04 28.28 -15.90
C SER A 90 19.94 27.65 -14.50
N PRO A 91 18.79 27.74 -13.80
CA PRO A 91 18.56 27.09 -12.49
C PRO A 91 18.79 25.56 -12.51
N SER A 92 18.56 24.93 -13.66
CA SER A 92 18.72 23.49 -13.88
C SER A 92 20.16 22.99 -13.71
N ARG A 93 21.17 23.84 -13.98
CA ARG A 93 22.58 23.49 -13.79
C ARG A 93 23.01 23.56 -12.33
N THR A 94 22.49 24.51 -11.57
CA THR A 94 22.86 24.71 -10.15
C THR A 94 22.36 23.57 -9.26
N PHE A 95 21.20 22.98 -9.58
CA PHE A 95 20.67 21.80 -8.90
C PHE A 95 21.52 20.54 -9.16
N LEU A 96 21.98 20.35 -10.39
CA LEU A 96 22.83 19.22 -10.79
C LEU A 96 24.26 19.34 -10.26
N ASP A 97 24.82 20.55 -10.20
CA ASP A 97 26.18 20.80 -9.67
C ASP A 97 26.31 20.54 -8.16
N GLY A 98 25.20 20.55 -7.41
CA GLY A 98 25.18 20.21 -5.98
C GLY A 98 25.48 18.73 -5.68
N PHE A 99 25.32 17.84 -6.67
CA PHE A 99 25.57 16.40 -6.56
C PHE A 99 26.99 15.98 -6.98
N SER A 100 27.99 16.85 -6.76
CA SER A 100 29.39 16.47 -6.97
C SER A 100 29.74 15.16 -6.24
N GLY A 101 30.59 14.33 -6.87
CA GLY A 101 30.91 12.95 -6.47
C GLY A 101 31.42 12.77 -5.03
N GLN A 102 31.81 13.85 -4.34
CA GLN A 102 32.47 13.84 -3.03
C GLN A 102 31.54 14.09 -1.83
N LEU A 103 30.23 14.27 -2.01
CA LEU A 103 29.31 14.56 -0.90
C LEU A 103 29.02 13.30 -0.04
N ALA A 104 29.11 13.41 1.29
CA ALA A 104 28.84 12.27 2.19
C ALA A 104 27.35 11.88 2.20
N HIS A 105 27.05 10.60 2.48
CA HIS A 105 25.69 10.03 2.41
C HIS A 105 24.60 10.80 3.18
N PRO A 106 24.85 11.33 4.40
CA PRO A 106 23.82 12.06 5.15
C PRO A 106 23.36 13.35 4.42
N TYR A 107 24.29 14.08 3.81
CA TYR A 107 23.97 15.31 3.07
C TYR A 107 23.20 15.01 1.79
N ARG A 108 23.61 13.97 1.06
CA ARG A 108 22.89 13.49 -0.13
C ARG A 108 21.45 13.09 0.20
N THR A 109 21.26 12.40 1.32
CA THR A 109 19.93 12.04 1.82
C THR A 109 19.06 13.27 2.09
N MET A 110 19.64 14.30 2.71
CA MET A 110 18.95 15.57 2.99
C MET A 110 18.50 16.28 1.70
N ILE A 111 19.38 16.34 0.70
CA ILE A 111 19.06 16.94 -0.61
C ILE A 111 17.93 16.18 -1.29
N LEU A 112 17.98 14.84 -1.27
CA LEU A 112 16.94 14.01 -1.89
C LEU A 112 15.59 14.19 -1.19
N ARG A 113 15.54 14.28 0.14
CA ARG A 113 14.30 14.57 0.88
C ARG A 113 13.75 15.97 0.60
N ALA A 114 14.64 16.97 0.47
CA ALA A 114 14.23 18.31 0.05
C ALA A 114 13.65 18.29 -1.37
N THR A 115 14.32 17.57 -2.28
CA THR A 115 13.87 17.38 -3.66
C THR A 115 12.50 16.71 -3.71
N GLU A 116 12.28 15.63 -2.94
CA GLU A 116 10.98 14.95 -2.82
C GLU A 116 9.88 15.93 -2.39
N THR A 117 10.15 16.76 -1.39
CA THR A 117 9.19 17.74 -0.86
C THR A 117 8.85 18.81 -1.88
N VAL A 118 9.87 19.35 -2.57
CA VAL A 118 9.71 20.40 -3.59
C VAL A 118 8.93 19.85 -4.78
N VAL A 119 9.33 18.69 -5.32
CA VAL A 119 8.63 18.02 -6.42
C VAL A 119 7.19 17.72 -6.03
N SER A 120 6.94 17.15 -4.86
CA SER A 120 5.58 16.80 -4.43
C SER A 120 4.67 18.02 -4.31
N SER A 121 5.23 19.20 -4.02
CA SER A 121 4.47 20.44 -3.84
C SER A 121 4.24 21.20 -5.16
N HIS A 122 5.11 21.04 -6.15
CA HIS A 122 5.12 21.82 -7.40
C HIS A 122 5.18 20.94 -8.65
N ILE A 123 4.67 19.70 -8.58
CA ILE A 123 4.80 18.73 -9.67
C ILE A 123 4.17 19.22 -10.96
N SER A 124 3.07 19.98 -10.87
CA SER A 124 2.34 20.57 -12.00
C SER A 124 3.18 21.55 -12.80
N ASP A 125 4.13 22.21 -12.13
CA ASP A 125 4.92 23.30 -12.70
C ASP A 125 6.25 22.79 -13.27
N LEU A 126 6.52 21.49 -13.11
CA LEU A 126 7.76 20.86 -13.56
C LEU A 126 7.68 20.61 -15.07
N ASP A 127 8.63 21.15 -15.83
CA ASP A 127 8.76 20.83 -17.25
C ASP A 127 9.35 19.42 -17.46
N LYS A 128 9.16 18.89 -18.68
CA LYS A 128 9.53 17.51 -19.03
C LYS A 128 11.05 17.27 -18.96
N ASP A 129 11.87 18.27 -19.26
CA ASP A 129 13.33 18.12 -19.30
C ASP A 129 13.92 18.19 -17.89
N MET A 130 13.38 19.06 -17.03
CA MET A 130 13.69 19.08 -15.61
C MET A 130 13.24 17.77 -14.94
N ALA A 131 12.06 17.26 -15.27
CA ALA A 131 11.60 15.95 -14.80
C ALA A 131 12.59 14.85 -15.18
N ARG A 132 13.04 14.78 -16.44
CA ARG A 132 14.06 13.81 -16.89
C ARG A 132 15.37 13.92 -16.11
N ALA A 133 15.84 15.15 -15.86
CA ALA A 133 17.07 15.37 -15.11
C ALA A 133 16.96 14.87 -13.65
N VAL A 134 15.84 15.19 -12.98
CA VAL A 134 15.56 14.71 -11.61
C VAL A 134 15.45 13.19 -11.58
N ILE A 135 14.77 12.59 -12.55
CA ILE A 135 14.59 11.13 -12.68
C ILE A 135 15.94 10.44 -12.84
N PHE A 136 16.76 10.89 -13.80
CA PHE A 136 18.08 10.32 -14.05
C PHE A 136 18.98 10.41 -12.82
N LEU A 137 18.98 11.56 -12.14
CA LEU A 137 19.76 11.78 -10.94
C LEU A 137 19.32 10.86 -9.79
N ALA A 138 18.01 10.83 -9.48
CA ALA A 138 17.48 10.00 -8.42
C ALA A 138 17.70 8.50 -8.69
N SER A 139 17.49 8.05 -9.93
CA SER A 139 17.78 6.68 -10.37
C SER A 139 19.26 6.31 -10.23
N SER A 140 20.15 7.22 -10.61
CA SER A 140 21.59 7.04 -10.46
C SER A 140 22.00 6.98 -8.99
N GLU A 141 21.53 7.90 -8.14
CA GLU A 141 21.79 7.87 -6.69
C GLU A 141 21.27 6.58 -6.03
N MET A 142 20.05 6.17 -6.40
CA MET A 142 19.40 4.97 -5.88
C MET A 142 20.22 3.70 -6.15
N THR A 143 20.92 3.63 -7.28
CA THR A 143 21.70 2.45 -7.71
C THR A 143 23.21 2.59 -7.60
N ARG A 144 23.70 3.74 -7.10
CA ARG A 144 25.14 4.06 -7.13
C ARG A 144 26.01 3.10 -6.33
N VAL A 145 25.50 2.60 -5.20
CA VAL A 145 26.17 1.56 -4.41
C VAL A 145 25.34 0.29 -4.43
N LYS A 146 26.02 -0.86 -4.51
CA LYS A 146 25.37 -2.17 -4.49
C LYS A 146 24.91 -2.57 -3.09
N ASP A 147 25.61 -2.07 -2.06
CA ASP A 147 25.27 -2.31 -0.67
C ASP A 147 24.10 -1.44 -0.24
N LEU A 148 23.31 -1.98 0.70
CA LEU A 148 22.10 -1.31 1.18
C LEU A 148 22.46 -0.19 2.16
N VAL A 149 22.25 1.04 1.72
CA VAL A 149 22.25 2.24 2.57
C VAL A 149 20.82 2.78 2.57
N CYS A 150 19.99 2.18 3.42
CA CYS A 150 18.54 2.32 3.37
C CYS A 150 18.06 3.77 3.33
N ASP A 151 18.55 4.64 4.22
CA ASP A 151 18.05 6.02 4.30
C ASP A 151 18.29 6.84 3.04
N TRP A 152 19.48 6.70 2.45
CA TRP A 152 19.88 7.45 1.26
C TRP A 152 19.17 6.91 0.01
N GLN A 153 19.18 5.60 -0.19
CA GLN A 153 18.58 4.98 -1.36
C GLN A 153 17.04 5.03 -1.31
N GLN A 154 16.42 4.98 -0.12
CA GLN A 154 14.99 5.22 0.07
C GLN A 154 14.62 6.65 -0.27
N ALA A 155 15.41 7.65 0.15
CA ALA A 155 15.16 9.03 -0.21
C ALA A 155 15.21 9.23 -1.74
N ALA A 156 16.12 8.55 -2.44
CA ALA A 156 16.17 8.55 -3.90
C ALA A 156 14.94 7.87 -4.53
N SER A 157 14.51 6.72 -3.99
CA SER A 157 13.29 6.03 -4.40
C SER A 157 12.05 6.92 -4.24
N ASN A 158 11.93 7.64 -3.12
CA ASN A 158 10.80 8.53 -2.87
C ASN A 158 10.72 9.70 -3.86
N VAL A 159 11.87 10.26 -4.28
CA VAL A 159 11.90 11.29 -5.33
C VAL A 159 11.32 10.73 -6.64
N LEU A 160 11.72 9.51 -7.03
CA LEU A 160 11.18 8.85 -8.23
C LEU A 160 9.67 8.61 -8.12
N VAL A 161 9.19 8.18 -6.95
CA VAL A 161 7.76 8.00 -6.67
C VAL A 161 7.00 9.32 -6.77
N ALA A 162 7.56 10.40 -6.22
CA ALA A 162 6.96 11.73 -6.28
C ALA A 162 6.84 12.22 -7.72
N VAL A 163 7.92 12.19 -8.51
CA VAL A 163 7.89 12.58 -9.94
C VAL A 163 6.96 11.67 -10.74
N GLY A 164 6.89 10.39 -10.39
CA GLY A 164 6.05 9.39 -11.05
C GLY A 164 4.56 9.68 -11.00
N LYS A 165 4.07 10.50 -10.07
CA LYS A 165 2.65 10.89 -9.99
C LYS A 165 2.16 11.61 -11.25
N GLN A 166 3.03 12.31 -11.97
CA GLN A 166 2.69 13.03 -13.20
C GLN A 166 3.49 12.51 -14.42
N PHE A 167 4.74 12.08 -14.22
CA PHE A 167 5.64 11.68 -15.29
C PHE A 167 5.94 10.17 -15.28
N ILE A 168 4.92 9.35 -15.00
CA ILE A 168 5.08 7.90 -14.79
C ILE A 168 5.82 7.21 -15.93
N GLY A 169 5.51 7.53 -17.19
CA GLY A 169 6.15 6.93 -18.36
C GLY A 169 7.67 7.16 -18.41
N LEU A 170 8.13 8.36 -18.01
CA LEU A 170 9.56 8.70 -17.98
C LEU A 170 10.28 8.01 -16.82
N VAL A 171 9.64 7.95 -15.65
CA VAL A 171 10.18 7.23 -14.48
C VAL A 171 10.33 5.75 -14.83
N MET A 172 9.34 5.17 -15.50
CA MET A 172 9.36 3.79 -15.92
C MET A 172 10.44 3.48 -16.92
N GLU A 173 10.58 4.28 -17.97
CA GLU A 173 11.65 4.13 -18.96
C GLU A 173 13.03 4.06 -18.27
N GLU A 174 13.30 4.99 -17.35
CA GLU A 174 14.56 5.04 -16.60
C GLU A 174 14.72 3.86 -15.64
N VAL A 175 13.72 3.53 -14.83
CA VAL A 175 13.81 2.47 -13.80
C VAL A 175 13.92 1.09 -14.45
N LEU A 176 13.19 0.84 -15.54
CA LEU A 176 13.28 -0.41 -16.29
C LEU A 176 14.60 -0.55 -17.04
N SER A 177 15.20 0.55 -17.52
CA SER A 177 16.53 0.50 -18.12
C SER A 177 17.61 -0.06 -17.18
N LYS A 178 17.38 -0.03 -15.86
CA LYS A 178 18.29 -0.61 -14.86
C LYS A 178 18.18 -2.12 -14.72
N PHE A 179 17.19 -2.77 -15.33
CA PHE A 179 17.12 -4.24 -15.41
C PHE A 179 18.05 -4.74 -16.50
N GLN A 180 19.15 -5.37 -16.11
CA GLN A 180 20.01 -6.08 -17.06
C GLN A 180 19.55 -7.55 -17.16
N PRO A 181 19.32 -8.08 -18.37
CA PRO A 181 19.01 -9.50 -18.55
C PRO A 181 20.06 -10.40 -17.88
N GLY A 182 19.60 -11.31 -17.01
CA GLY A 182 20.47 -12.26 -16.31
C GLY A 182 21.23 -11.72 -15.08
N ALA A 183 21.10 -10.43 -14.74
CA ALA A 183 21.67 -9.86 -13.51
C ALA A 183 20.58 -9.52 -12.50
N LEU A 184 20.91 -9.60 -11.21
CA LEU A 184 19.97 -9.26 -10.14
C LEU A 184 19.74 -7.74 -10.09
N PRO A 185 18.48 -7.26 -10.20
CA PRO A 185 18.19 -5.84 -10.08
C PRO A 185 18.46 -5.34 -8.66
N HIS A 186 18.86 -4.07 -8.56
CA HIS A 186 19.08 -3.41 -7.27
C HIS A 186 17.77 -3.36 -6.44
N TYR A 187 17.85 -3.52 -5.12
CA TYR A 187 16.66 -3.58 -4.25
C TYR A 187 15.69 -2.42 -4.48
N PHE A 188 16.23 -1.20 -4.44
CA PHE A 188 15.40 0.00 -4.55
C PHE A 188 14.80 0.19 -5.95
N VAL A 189 15.34 -0.45 -6.99
CA VAL A 189 14.68 -0.49 -8.31
C VAL A 189 13.36 -1.26 -8.21
N VAL A 190 13.40 -2.46 -7.60
CA VAL A 190 12.20 -3.29 -7.40
C VAL A 190 11.23 -2.62 -6.41
N GLN A 191 11.72 -2.02 -5.32
CA GLN A 191 10.90 -1.28 -4.35
C GLN A 191 10.24 -0.05 -4.97
N THR A 192 10.95 0.70 -5.83
CA THR A 192 10.39 1.88 -6.49
C THR A 192 9.26 1.47 -7.45
N LEU A 193 9.44 0.39 -8.20
CA LEU A 193 8.36 -0.17 -9.03
C LEU A 193 7.15 -0.58 -8.20
N ALA A 194 7.38 -1.22 -7.05
CA ALA A 194 6.31 -1.61 -6.14
C ALA A 194 5.55 -0.38 -5.59
N ASN A 195 6.26 0.68 -5.20
CA ASN A 195 5.67 1.92 -4.69
C ASN A 195 4.94 2.71 -5.80
N LEU A 196 5.35 2.55 -7.05
CA LEU A 196 4.69 3.15 -8.21
C LEU A 196 3.48 2.35 -8.69
N ALA A 197 3.30 1.10 -8.24
CA ALA A 197 2.29 0.16 -8.75
C ALA A 197 0.88 0.76 -8.87
N GLY A 198 0.43 1.55 -7.88
CA GLY A 198 -0.88 2.21 -7.91
C GLY A 198 -1.03 3.24 -9.04
N SER A 199 0.06 3.88 -9.47
CA SER A 199 0.10 4.82 -10.60
C SER A 199 0.39 4.14 -11.95
N LEU A 200 0.68 2.83 -11.96
CA LEU A 200 1.23 2.11 -13.11
C LEU A 200 0.26 1.17 -13.83
N LEU A 201 -0.93 0.93 -13.29
CA LEU A 201 -1.80 -0.17 -13.70
C LEU A 201 -2.10 -0.29 -15.21
N PRO A 202 -2.19 0.80 -16.00
CA PRO A 202 -2.33 0.70 -17.46
C PRO A 202 -1.08 0.16 -18.21
N SER A 203 0.11 0.19 -17.59
CA SER A 203 1.42 -0.12 -18.22
C SER A 203 2.11 -1.38 -17.66
N LEU A 204 1.49 -2.03 -16.69
CA LEU A 204 2.15 -2.97 -15.79
C LEU A 204 2.21 -4.45 -16.23
N PRO A 205 1.34 -5.00 -17.11
CA PRO A 205 1.41 -6.40 -17.51
C PRO A 205 2.80 -6.86 -18.03
N GLY A 206 3.61 -5.94 -18.59
CA GLY A 206 4.99 -6.26 -19.02
C GLY A 206 6.03 -6.42 -17.90
N LEU A 207 5.74 -6.01 -16.66
CA LEU A 207 6.73 -5.87 -15.57
C LEU A 207 6.79 -7.05 -14.61
N LEU A 208 5.67 -7.74 -14.45
CA LEU A 208 5.56 -8.90 -13.56
C LEU A 208 6.50 -10.03 -13.95
N PRO A 209 6.71 -10.34 -15.26
CA PRO A 209 7.72 -11.30 -15.68
C PRO A 209 9.14 -10.90 -15.25
N SER A 210 9.49 -9.62 -15.25
CA SER A 210 10.83 -9.15 -14.86
C SER A 210 11.08 -9.26 -13.35
N VAL A 211 10.08 -8.91 -12.52
CA VAL A 211 10.16 -9.09 -11.05
C VAL A 211 10.19 -10.59 -10.70
N HIS A 212 9.44 -11.40 -11.43
CA HIS A 212 9.42 -12.86 -11.30
C HIS A 212 10.79 -13.49 -11.64
N SER A 213 11.37 -13.18 -12.80
CA SER A 213 12.68 -13.69 -13.22
C SER A 213 13.82 -13.25 -12.30
N ALA A 214 13.75 -12.02 -11.77
CA ALA A 214 14.73 -11.53 -10.79
C ALA A 214 14.68 -12.32 -9.47
N GLY A 215 13.49 -12.70 -9.02
CA GLY A 215 13.31 -13.50 -7.82
C GLY A 215 13.84 -14.92 -7.95
N THR A 216 13.59 -15.58 -9.08
CA THR A 216 14.01 -16.97 -9.32
C THR A 216 15.52 -17.13 -9.49
N ALA A 217 16.19 -16.13 -10.07
CA ALA A 217 17.64 -16.10 -10.23
C ALA A 217 18.42 -15.72 -8.94
N SER A 218 17.74 -15.24 -7.90
CA SER A 218 18.35 -14.71 -6.69
C SER A 218 18.53 -15.73 -5.55
N GLN A 219 19.47 -15.48 -4.63
CA GLN A 219 19.56 -16.16 -3.32
C GLN A 219 19.31 -15.18 -2.15
N GLY A 220 18.77 -15.69 -1.04
CA GLY A 220 18.63 -14.97 0.23
C GLY A 220 17.70 -13.76 0.20
N GLY A 221 18.09 -12.67 0.89
CA GLY A 221 17.26 -11.49 1.15
C GLY A 221 16.67 -10.78 -0.08
N VAL A 222 17.18 -11.02 -1.29
CA VAL A 222 16.58 -10.50 -2.53
C VAL A 222 15.23 -11.16 -2.81
N ARG A 223 15.07 -12.47 -2.54
CA ARG A 223 13.79 -13.17 -2.68
C ARG A 223 12.72 -12.60 -1.75
N ALA A 224 13.09 -12.31 -0.51
CA ALA A 224 12.17 -11.73 0.47
C ALA A 224 11.68 -10.35 0.00
N ARG A 225 12.59 -9.56 -0.60
CA ARG A 225 12.27 -8.24 -1.17
C ARG A 225 11.40 -8.32 -2.41
N CYS A 226 11.61 -9.30 -3.30
CA CYS A 226 10.70 -9.57 -4.41
C CYS A 226 9.29 -9.97 -3.91
N GLY A 227 9.20 -10.74 -2.83
CA GLY A 227 7.93 -11.05 -2.16
C GLY A 227 7.19 -9.80 -1.69
N GLY A 228 7.87 -8.90 -0.99
CA GLY A 228 7.28 -7.62 -0.55
C GLY A 228 6.86 -6.71 -1.71
N ALA A 229 7.60 -6.71 -2.82
CA ALA A 229 7.20 -5.98 -4.02
C ALA A 229 5.93 -6.54 -4.66
N LEU A 230 5.81 -7.88 -4.75
CA LEU A 230 4.60 -8.55 -5.25
C LEU A 230 3.38 -8.32 -4.33
N GLN A 231 3.60 -8.26 -3.01
CA GLN A 231 2.56 -7.87 -2.07
C GLN A 231 2.06 -6.46 -2.36
N HIS A 232 2.94 -5.45 -2.37
CA HIS A 232 2.56 -4.06 -2.60
C HIS A 232 1.91 -3.86 -3.98
N PHE A 233 2.41 -4.55 -4.99
CA PHE A 233 1.80 -4.57 -6.31
C PHE A 233 0.34 -5.08 -6.23
N SER A 234 0.13 -6.18 -5.54
CA SER A 234 -1.19 -6.78 -5.39
C SER A 234 -2.14 -5.88 -4.60
N GLU A 235 -1.68 -5.31 -3.48
CA GLU A 235 -2.44 -4.35 -2.66
C GLU A 235 -2.83 -3.11 -3.47
N SER A 236 -1.88 -2.52 -4.22
CA SER A 236 -2.13 -1.34 -5.06
C SER A 236 -3.13 -1.64 -6.19
N THR A 237 -3.05 -2.83 -6.78
CA THR A 237 -4.01 -3.28 -7.79
C THR A 237 -5.41 -3.38 -7.21
N LEU A 238 -5.56 -3.97 -6.02
CA LEU A 238 -6.85 -4.07 -5.36
C LEU A 238 -7.42 -2.70 -4.98
N GLU A 239 -6.59 -1.79 -4.49
CA GLU A 239 -6.99 -0.42 -4.16
C GLU A 239 -7.49 0.35 -5.40
N TYR A 240 -6.79 0.22 -6.53
CA TYR A 240 -7.21 0.83 -7.78
C TYR A 240 -8.52 0.23 -8.30
N LEU A 241 -8.66 -1.10 -8.27
CA LEU A 241 -9.88 -1.78 -8.68
C LEU A 241 -11.08 -1.42 -7.78
N ALA A 242 -10.84 -1.09 -6.51
CA ALA A 242 -11.88 -0.63 -5.59
C ALA A 242 -12.33 0.82 -5.86
N ASN A 243 -11.51 1.64 -6.52
CA ASN A 243 -11.78 3.06 -6.78
C ASN A 243 -11.77 3.38 -8.29
N LEU A 244 -12.31 2.47 -9.12
CA LEU A 244 -12.32 2.60 -10.59
C LEU A 244 -13.04 3.86 -11.09
N ASP A 245 -14.00 4.37 -10.33
CA ASP A 245 -14.74 5.61 -10.62
C ASP A 245 -13.85 6.86 -10.61
N GLN A 246 -12.78 6.83 -9.82
CA GLN A 246 -11.80 7.91 -9.70
C GLN A 246 -10.47 7.57 -10.40
N ALA A 247 -10.39 6.41 -11.03
CA ALA A 247 -9.18 5.91 -11.63
C ALA A 247 -8.86 6.62 -12.97
N PRO A 248 -7.58 6.88 -13.29
CA PRO A 248 -7.16 7.43 -14.57
C PRO A 248 -7.59 6.61 -15.79
N ASP A 249 -7.64 5.27 -15.64
CA ASP A 249 -8.13 4.35 -16.65
C ASP A 249 -9.12 3.33 -16.02
N PRO A 250 -10.44 3.54 -16.20
CA PRO A 250 -11.46 2.66 -15.64
C PRO A 250 -11.62 1.33 -16.40
N THR A 251 -10.88 1.12 -17.50
CA THR A 251 -10.99 -0.09 -18.32
C THR A 251 -10.15 -1.26 -17.80
N VAL A 252 -9.25 -1.00 -16.84
CA VAL A 252 -8.41 -2.01 -16.20
C VAL A 252 -9.28 -3.04 -15.47
N ARG A 253 -9.02 -4.33 -15.70
CA ARG A 253 -9.76 -5.43 -15.08
C ARG A 253 -8.83 -6.32 -14.26
N LYS A 254 -9.41 -7.05 -13.31
CA LYS A 254 -8.71 -8.10 -12.56
C LYS A 254 -8.02 -9.11 -13.48
N ASP A 255 -8.69 -9.49 -14.57
CA ASP A 255 -8.19 -10.49 -15.53
C ASP A 255 -6.89 -10.09 -16.22
N THR A 256 -6.61 -8.79 -16.33
CA THR A 256 -5.40 -8.23 -16.97
C THR A 256 -4.11 -8.70 -16.28
N PHE A 257 -4.14 -8.99 -14.98
CA PHE A 257 -2.96 -9.38 -14.19
C PHE A 257 -2.96 -10.85 -13.79
N ALA A 258 -4.04 -11.57 -14.08
CA ALA A 258 -4.34 -12.85 -13.45
C ALA A 258 -3.29 -13.93 -13.76
N THR A 259 -2.83 -14.02 -15.03
CA THR A 259 -1.80 -14.97 -15.46
C THR A 259 -0.47 -14.73 -14.75
N ASP A 260 0.00 -13.49 -14.76
CA ASP A 260 1.30 -13.12 -14.20
C ASP A 260 1.32 -13.25 -12.67
N ILE A 261 0.24 -12.83 -12.01
CA ILE A 261 0.08 -13.03 -10.56
C ILE A 261 0.06 -14.52 -10.24
N PHE A 262 -0.63 -15.35 -11.02
CA PHE A 262 -0.64 -16.79 -10.78
C PHE A 262 0.75 -17.42 -10.94
N SER A 263 1.50 -17.05 -11.98
CA SER A 263 2.88 -17.52 -12.15
C SER A 263 3.79 -17.12 -10.99
N ALA A 264 3.66 -15.90 -10.46
CA ALA A 264 4.39 -15.48 -9.28
C ALA A 264 3.93 -16.23 -8.02
N TYR A 265 2.62 -16.37 -7.82
CA TYR A 265 2.01 -17.08 -6.71
C TYR A 265 2.54 -18.52 -6.63
N ASP A 266 2.58 -19.23 -7.76
CA ASP A 266 2.98 -20.64 -7.81
C ASP A 266 4.41 -20.83 -7.26
N ILE A 267 5.34 -19.96 -7.66
CA ILE A 267 6.72 -19.99 -7.16
C ILE A 267 6.80 -19.63 -5.68
N LEU A 268 6.11 -18.58 -5.26
CA LEU A 268 6.10 -18.13 -3.88
C LEU A 268 5.59 -19.25 -2.96
N PHE A 269 4.47 -19.85 -3.30
CA PHE A 269 3.80 -20.87 -2.50
C PHE A 269 4.53 -22.22 -2.54
N ASN A 270 4.84 -22.75 -3.73
CA ASN A 270 5.38 -24.10 -3.86
C ASN A 270 6.89 -24.17 -3.60
N HIS A 271 7.62 -23.08 -3.82
CA HIS A 271 9.08 -23.07 -3.65
C HIS A 271 9.54 -22.21 -2.48
N TRP A 272 9.18 -20.93 -2.42
CA TRP A 272 9.80 -20.00 -1.45
C TRP A 272 9.27 -20.19 -0.03
N LEU A 273 8.00 -20.55 0.14
CA LEU A 273 7.40 -20.80 1.45
C LEU A 273 8.08 -21.96 2.19
N GLN A 274 8.66 -22.91 1.46
CA GLN A 274 9.39 -24.06 2.03
C GLN A 274 10.81 -23.71 2.48
N SER A 275 11.27 -22.47 2.25
CA SER A 275 12.59 -22.02 2.67
C SER A 275 12.77 -22.06 4.19
N ARG A 276 14.00 -22.32 4.64
CA ARG A 276 14.38 -22.24 6.06
C ARG A 276 14.49 -20.79 6.54
N GLU A 277 14.63 -19.83 5.63
CA GLU A 277 14.75 -18.41 5.94
C GLU A 277 13.43 -17.82 6.46
N ALA A 278 13.39 -17.46 7.75
CA ALA A 278 12.18 -16.92 8.39
C ALA A 278 11.68 -15.63 7.73
N LYS A 279 12.59 -14.71 7.36
CA LYS A 279 12.24 -13.45 6.70
C LYS A 279 11.62 -13.66 5.31
N LEU A 280 12.13 -14.62 4.54
CA LEU A 280 11.55 -14.98 3.26
C LEU A 280 10.15 -15.58 3.43
N ARG A 281 9.99 -16.51 4.38
CA ARG A 281 8.67 -17.09 4.66
C ARG A 281 7.65 -16.02 5.06
N LEU A 282 8.05 -15.05 5.89
CA LEU A 282 7.18 -13.94 6.28
C LEU A 282 6.74 -13.13 5.05
N ALA A 283 7.69 -12.68 4.23
CA ALA A 283 7.38 -11.91 3.03
C ALA A 283 6.49 -12.67 2.03
N VAL A 284 6.69 -13.99 1.88
CA VAL A 284 5.83 -14.83 1.06
C VAL A 284 4.40 -14.82 1.61
N VAL A 285 4.24 -15.01 2.92
CA VAL A 285 2.91 -15.04 3.56
C VAL A 285 2.20 -13.72 3.39
N GLU A 286 2.88 -12.60 3.60
CA GLU A 286 2.29 -11.28 3.42
C GLU A 286 1.84 -11.03 1.97
N ALA A 287 2.56 -11.58 0.98
CA ALA A 287 2.19 -11.48 -0.42
C ALA A 287 0.99 -12.37 -0.81
N LEU A 288 0.90 -13.60 -0.28
CA LEU A 288 -0.15 -14.56 -0.66
C LEU A 288 -1.57 -14.06 -0.40
N GLY A 289 -1.76 -13.25 0.65
CA GLY A 289 -3.04 -12.67 1.03
C GLY A 289 -3.68 -11.83 -0.07
N PRO A 290 -3.10 -10.66 -0.42
CA PRO A 290 -3.62 -9.83 -1.49
C PRO A 290 -3.56 -10.50 -2.87
N MET A 291 -2.53 -11.34 -3.15
CA MET A 291 -2.46 -12.06 -4.42
C MET A 291 -3.65 -12.99 -4.64
N SER A 292 -4.19 -13.61 -3.58
CA SER A 292 -5.33 -14.53 -3.66
C SER A 292 -6.59 -13.86 -4.22
N HIS A 293 -6.78 -12.56 -3.97
CA HIS A 293 -7.88 -11.79 -4.57
C HIS A 293 -7.71 -11.54 -6.07
N LEU A 294 -6.49 -11.63 -6.59
CA LEU A 294 -6.16 -11.38 -8.00
C LEU A 294 -6.05 -12.66 -8.84
N LEU A 295 -6.09 -13.84 -8.20
CA LEU A 295 -6.10 -15.12 -8.91
C LEU A 295 -7.40 -15.36 -9.69
N PRO A 296 -7.34 -16.09 -10.82
CA PRO A 296 -8.53 -16.67 -11.45
C PRO A 296 -9.28 -17.56 -10.46
N SER A 297 -10.61 -17.50 -10.44
CA SER A 297 -11.44 -18.23 -9.46
C SER A 297 -11.19 -19.75 -9.48
N GLU A 298 -11.06 -20.33 -10.67
CA GLU A 298 -10.75 -21.76 -10.84
C GLU A 298 -9.40 -22.13 -10.24
N LYS A 299 -8.39 -21.27 -10.44
CA LYS A 299 -7.04 -21.48 -9.90
C LYS A 299 -7.01 -21.31 -8.39
N LEU A 300 -7.73 -20.33 -7.84
CA LEU A 300 -7.84 -20.22 -6.39
C LEU A 300 -8.47 -21.48 -5.79
N GLU A 301 -9.58 -21.97 -6.36
CA GLU A 301 -10.26 -23.18 -5.87
C GLU A 301 -9.36 -24.42 -5.90
N GLU A 302 -8.57 -24.60 -6.97
CA GLU A 302 -7.57 -25.67 -7.07
C GLU A 302 -6.49 -25.60 -5.97
N GLN A 303 -6.13 -24.39 -5.52
CA GLN A 303 -5.04 -24.18 -4.57
C GLN A 303 -5.49 -24.19 -3.11
N LEU A 304 -6.74 -23.84 -2.80
CA LEU A 304 -7.27 -23.79 -1.43
C LEU A 304 -7.04 -25.04 -0.57
N PRO A 305 -7.10 -26.29 -1.09
CA PRO A 305 -6.81 -27.50 -0.32
C PRO A 305 -5.38 -27.55 0.23
N LYS A 306 -4.42 -26.90 -0.44
CA LYS A 306 -3.02 -26.83 -0.03
C LYS A 306 -2.68 -25.52 0.66
N LEU A 307 -3.26 -24.42 0.18
CA LEU A 307 -3.00 -23.07 0.68
C LEU A 307 -3.43 -22.91 2.14
N LEU A 308 -4.67 -23.29 2.47
CA LEU A 308 -5.19 -23.11 3.83
C LEU A 308 -4.36 -23.91 4.86
N PRO A 309 -4.08 -25.22 4.69
CA PRO A 309 -3.22 -25.94 5.63
C PRO A 309 -1.78 -25.40 5.64
N GLY A 310 -1.26 -24.97 4.49
CA GLY A 310 0.07 -24.39 4.36
C GLY A 310 0.25 -23.11 5.18
N VAL A 311 -0.74 -22.21 5.13
CA VAL A 311 -0.76 -20.97 5.92
C VAL A 311 -0.98 -21.27 7.40
N LEU A 312 -1.94 -22.14 7.75
CA LEU A 312 -2.20 -22.51 9.14
C LEU A 312 -0.99 -23.16 9.82
N ALA A 313 -0.18 -23.92 9.09
CA ALA A 313 1.02 -24.55 9.62
C ALA A 313 2.06 -23.53 10.13
N LEU A 314 2.00 -22.27 9.69
CA LEU A 314 2.94 -21.23 10.09
C LEU A 314 2.70 -20.71 11.50
N TYR A 315 1.48 -20.81 12.02
CA TYR A 315 1.22 -20.52 13.43
C TYR A 315 2.08 -21.37 14.37
N ARG A 316 2.47 -22.58 13.94
CA ARG A 316 3.34 -23.48 14.73
C ARG A 316 4.83 -23.18 14.57
N LYS A 317 5.25 -22.48 13.52
CA LYS A 317 6.67 -22.27 13.17
C LYS A 317 7.27 -20.97 13.75
N HIS A 318 6.70 -20.45 14.85
CA HIS A 318 7.07 -19.16 15.45
C HIS A 318 7.11 -17.99 14.45
N ALA A 319 6.22 -18.00 13.45
CA ALA A 319 6.03 -16.85 12.58
C ALA A 319 5.31 -15.73 13.34
N GLU A 320 5.52 -14.47 12.93
CA GLU A 320 4.77 -13.34 13.46
C GLU A 320 3.27 -13.54 13.14
N THR A 321 2.52 -13.96 14.16
CA THR A 321 1.15 -14.48 14.00
C THR A 321 0.20 -13.46 13.39
N PHE A 322 0.44 -12.17 13.63
CA PHE A 322 -0.31 -11.07 13.00
C PHE A 322 -0.34 -11.17 11.48
N HIS A 323 0.83 -11.35 10.84
CA HIS A 323 0.92 -11.40 9.38
C HIS A 323 0.26 -12.67 8.83
N VAL A 324 0.34 -13.78 9.56
CA VAL A 324 -0.37 -15.03 9.21
C VAL A 324 -1.87 -14.82 9.28
N SER A 325 -2.39 -14.21 10.34
CA SER A 325 -3.83 -13.92 10.51
C SER A 325 -4.35 -12.94 9.45
N LYS A 326 -3.61 -11.84 9.19
CA LYS A 326 -3.98 -10.84 8.18
C LYS A 326 -4.12 -11.50 6.81
N SER A 327 -3.09 -12.23 6.40
CA SER A 327 -3.03 -12.89 5.10
C SER A 327 -4.08 -13.99 4.98
N LEU A 328 -4.26 -14.80 6.03
CA LEU A 328 -5.33 -15.80 6.08
C LEU A 328 -6.71 -15.16 5.90
N GLY A 329 -7.00 -14.05 6.57
CA GLY A 329 -8.30 -13.39 6.42
C GLY A 329 -8.53 -12.87 4.99
N GLN A 330 -7.50 -12.37 4.31
CA GLN A 330 -7.60 -11.99 2.88
C GLN A 330 -7.85 -13.22 1.98
N ILE A 331 -7.15 -14.33 2.23
CA ILE A 331 -7.39 -15.59 1.51
C ILE A 331 -8.83 -16.08 1.73
N LEU A 332 -9.34 -15.99 2.96
CA LEU A 332 -10.71 -16.34 3.28
C LEU A 332 -11.70 -15.43 2.55
N GLU A 333 -11.51 -14.11 2.56
CA GLU A 333 -12.37 -13.19 1.81
C GLU A 333 -12.38 -13.50 0.31
N ALA A 334 -11.21 -13.78 -0.26
CA ALA A 334 -11.10 -14.19 -1.66
C ALA A 334 -11.88 -15.49 -1.92
N ALA A 335 -11.69 -16.52 -1.09
CA ALA A 335 -12.39 -17.81 -1.21
C ALA A 335 -13.91 -17.68 -1.07
N VAL A 336 -14.37 -16.84 -0.14
CA VAL A 336 -15.79 -16.53 0.05
C VAL A 336 -16.36 -15.79 -1.15
N SER A 337 -15.64 -14.81 -1.69
CA SER A 337 -16.10 -14.02 -2.84
C SER A 337 -16.34 -14.85 -4.10
N VAL A 338 -15.65 -15.99 -4.25
CA VAL A 338 -15.81 -16.92 -5.37
C VAL A 338 -16.76 -18.09 -5.07
N GLY A 339 -17.35 -18.14 -3.87
CA GLY A 339 -18.26 -19.22 -3.46
C GLY A 339 -17.57 -20.58 -3.32
N SER A 340 -16.36 -20.61 -2.74
CA SER A 340 -15.55 -21.82 -2.60
C SER A 340 -16.26 -22.95 -1.83
N ARG A 341 -16.31 -24.15 -2.43
CA ARG A 341 -16.80 -25.36 -1.76
C ARG A 341 -15.73 -26.00 -0.91
N THR A 342 -14.47 -25.83 -1.29
CA THR A 342 -13.31 -26.34 -0.55
C THR A 342 -13.22 -25.73 0.86
N LEU A 343 -13.64 -24.48 1.02
CA LEU A 343 -13.65 -23.81 2.31
C LEU A 343 -14.51 -24.55 3.35
N GLU A 344 -15.68 -25.06 2.95
CA GLU A 344 -16.57 -25.81 3.84
C GLU A 344 -15.93 -27.10 4.38
N ALA A 345 -15.20 -27.82 3.52
CA ALA A 345 -14.52 -29.06 3.90
C ALA A 345 -13.42 -28.84 4.95
N GLN A 346 -12.82 -27.65 4.99
CA GLN A 346 -11.72 -27.31 5.88
C GLN A 346 -12.12 -26.43 7.07
N LEU A 347 -13.41 -26.11 7.20
CA LEU A 347 -13.91 -25.16 8.18
C LEU A 347 -13.54 -25.52 9.62
N ASP A 348 -13.68 -26.78 10.02
CA ASP A 348 -13.40 -27.20 11.41
C ASP A 348 -11.93 -26.99 11.78
N ALA A 349 -11.02 -27.24 10.83
CA ALA A 349 -9.58 -27.01 11.02
C ALA A 349 -9.25 -25.52 11.13
N LEU A 350 -9.89 -24.68 10.32
CA LEU A 350 -9.77 -23.22 10.37
C LEU A 350 -10.26 -22.67 11.70
N LEU A 351 -11.48 -23.06 12.11
CA LEU A 351 -12.10 -22.64 13.37
C LEU A 351 -11.24 -23.06 14.56
N ALA A 352 -10.72 -24.29 14.57
CA ALA A 352 -9.83 -24.77 15.62
C ALA A 352 -8.53 -23.95 15.70
N ALA A 353 -7.89 -23.66 14.56
CA ALA A 353 -6.64 -22.92 14.53
C ALA A 353 -6.81 -21.45 14.94
N LEU A 354 -7.84 -20.77 14.43
CA LEU A 354 -8.17 -19.38 14.79
C LEU A 354 -8.58 -19.26 16.26
N HIS A 355 -9.36 -20.22 16.76
CA HIS A 355 -9.77 -20.25 18.17
C HIS A 355 -8.57 -20.45 19.10
N ALA A 356 -7.61 -21.28 18.71
CA ALA A 356 -6.36 -21.40 19.45
C ALA A 356 -5.62 -20.05 19.55
N GLN A 357 -5.62 -19.23 18.48
CA GLN A 357 -4.99 -17.91 18.48
C GLN A 357 -5.71 -16.89 19.38
N ILE A 358 -7.04 -16.86 19.38
CA ILE A 358 -7.79 -15.92 20.24
C ILE A 358 -7.64 -16.26 21.74
N CYS A 359 -7.47 -17.54 22.06
CA CYS A 359 -7.31 -18.03 23.43
C CYS A 359 -5.91 -17.78 24.01
N VAL A 360 -4.94 -17.32 23.22
CA VAL A 360 -3.60 -16.97 23.72
C VAL A 360 -3.71 -15.75 24.67
N PRO A 361 -3.22 -15.86 25.92
CA PRO A 361 -3.20 -14.74 26.86
C PRO A 361 -2.42 -13.54 26.29
N VAL A 362 -2.97 -12.33 26.46
CA VAL A 362 -2.25 -11.08 26.19
C VAL A 362 -1.55 -10.72 27.49
N GLU A 363 -0.45 -11.40 27.74
CA GLU A 363 0.44 -11.12 28.88
C GLU A 363 1.38 -9.95 28.56
N SER A 364 1.41 -9.48 27.31
CA SER A 364 2.22 -8.36 26.85
C SER A 364 1.38 -7.29 26.17
N SER A 365 1.58 -6.02 26.53
CA SER A 365 1.04 -4.84 25.86
C SER A 365 1.61 -4.63 24.45
N SER A 366 2.07 -5.69 23.79
CA SER A 366 2.67 -5.62 22.46
C SER A 366 1.60 -5.27 21.42
N PRO A 367 1.77 -4.17 20.65
CA PRO A 367 0.83 -3.77 19.62
C PRO A 367 0.53 -4.88 18.61
N LEU A 368 1.52 -5.73 18.28
CA LEU A 368 1.35 -6.83 17.32
C LEU A 368 0.41 -7.93 17.82
N VAL A 369 0.39 -8.21 19.13
CA VAL A 369 -0.52 -9.23 19.68
C VAL A 369 -1.96 -8.71 19.67
N VAL A 370 -2.16 -7.43 19.96
CA VAL A 370 -3.47 -6.77 19.87
C VAL A 370 -3.96 -6.75 18.42
N SER A 371 -3.09 -6.38 17.47
CA SER A 371 -3.42 -6.40 16.04
C SER A 371 -3.72 -7.81 15.55
N ASN A 372 -2.96 -8.82 15.98
CA ASN A 372 -3.23 -10.21 15.65
C ASN A 372 -4.64 -10.64 16.08
N ARG A 373 -5.05 -10.29 17.30
CA ARG A 373 -6.41 -10.61 17.78
C ARG A 373 -7.48 -9.96 16.91
N LYS A 374 -7.29 -8.72 16.46
CA LYS A 374 -8.23 -8.05 15.56
C LYS A 374 -8.35 -8.79 14.23
N GLU A 375 -7.24 -9.22 13.66
CA GLU A 375 -7.26 -10.01 12.42
C GLU A 375 -7.91 -11.38 12.60
N VAL A 376 -7.65 -12.08 13.72
CA VAL A 376 -8.31 -13.35 14.03
C VAL A 376 -9.83 -13.17 14.14
N LEU A 377 -10.28 -12.10 14.80
CA LEU A 377 -11.71 -11.76 14.90
C LEU A 377 -12.30 -11.45 13.52
N ARG A 378 -11.58 -10.72 12.66
CA ARG A 378 -11.98 -10.48 11.28
C ARG A 378 -12.15 -11.78 10.50
N CYS A 379 -11.24 -12.74 10.64
CA CYS A 379 -11.39 -14.07 10.04
C CYS A 379 -12.68 -14.77 10.49
N PHE A 380 -13.03 -14.68 11.78
CA PHE A 380 -14.30 -15.23 12.28
C PHE A 380 -15.52 -14.55 11.64
N THR A 381 -15.48 -13.24 11.42
CA THR A 381 -16.56 -12.52 10.73
C THR A 381 -16.72 -13.03 9.29
N VAL A 382 -15.62 -13.23 8.56
CA VAL A 382 -15.66 -13.80 7.21
C VAL A 382 -16.27 -15.20 7.19
N LEU A 383 -15.86 -16.07 8.13
CA LEU A 383 -16.40 -17.43 8.24
C LEU A 383 -17.88 -17.45 8.70
N ALA A 384 -18.28 -16.49 9.55
CA ALA A 384 -19.65 -16.34 10.00
C ALA A 384 -20.60 -15.98 8.84
N CYS A 385 -20.15 -15.14 7.91
CA CYS A 385 -20.93 -14.78 6.72
C CYS A 385 -21.22 -15.98 5.80
N CYS A 386 -20.42 -17.04 5.87
CA CYS A 386 -20.57 -18.21 4.99
C CYS A 386 -21.20 -19.41 5.65
N SER A 387 -20.97 -19.59 6.96
CA SER A 387 -21.32 -20.81 7.66
C SER A 387 -21.69 -20.54 9.13
N PRO A 388 -22.70 -19.69 9.39
CA PRO A 388 -23.03 -19.23 10.73
C PRO A 388 -23.42 -20.40 11.65
N ASP A 389 -24.18 -21.38 11.14
CA ASP A 389 -24.62 -22.55 11.93
C ASP A 389 -23.44 -23.41 12.38
N ARG A 390 -22.48 -23.67 11.49
CA ARG A 390 -21.29 -24.46 11.81
C ARG A 390 -20.36 -23.72 12.77
N LEU A 391 -20.24 -22.40 12.60
CA LEU A 391 -19.51 -21.56 13.54
C LEU A 391 -20.13 -21.64 14.94
N LEU A 392 -21.46 -21.50 15.06
CA LEU A 392 -22.16 -21.62 16.33
C LEU A 392 -22.03 -23.02 16.93
N ALA A 393 -22.18 -24.07 16.12
CA ALA A 393 -22.00 -25.46 16.56
C ALA A 393 -20.58 -25.71 17.12
N PHE A 394 -19.57 -25.02 16.59
CA PHE A 394 -18.20 -25.08 17.10
C PHE A 394 -18.00 -24.27 18.39
N LEU A 395 -18.61 -23.08 18.50
CA LEU A 395 -18.40 -22.16 19.62
C LEU A 395 -19.23 -22.51 20.86
N LEU A 396 -20.49 -22.90 20.70
CA LEU A 396 -21.40 -23.12 21.83
C LEU A 396 -20.88 -24.15 22.84
N PRO A 397 -20.38 -25.34 22.45
CA PRO A 397 -19.83 -26.30 23.40
C PRO A 397 -18.61 -25.78 24.16
N LYS A 398 -17.91 -24.77 23.64
CA LYS A 398 -16.71 -24.19 24.26
C LYS A 398 -17.02 -23.14 25.33
N LEU A 399 -18.26 -22.65 25.38
CA LEU A 399 -18.74 -21.78 26.47
C LEU A 399 -18.87 -22.55 27.79
N ASP A 400 -19.15 -23.85 27.71
CA ASP A 400 -19.25 -24.76 28.86
C ASP A 400 -17.91 -25.47 29.17
N ALA A 401 -16.83 -25.09 28.50
CA ALA A 401 -15.52 -25.70 28.73
C ALA A 401 -14.99 -25.40 30.14
N ASN A 402 -14.37 -26.39 30.80
CA ASN A 402 -13.77 -26.20 32.12
C ASN A 402 -12.55 -25.24 32.12
N ASN A 403 -12.01 -24.91 30.95
CA ASN A 403 -10.89 -24.00 30.79
C ASN A 403 -11.38 -22.55 30.63
N GLU A 404 -11.07 -21.69 31.61
CA GLU A 404 -11.42 -20.27 31.60
C GLU A 404 -10.91 -19.54 30.36
N ARG A 405 -9.67 -19.83 29.90
CA ARG A 405 -9.09 -19.17 28.72
C ARG A 405 -9.91 -19.49 27.46
N THR A 406 -10.31 -20.75 27.32
CA THR A 406 -11.18 -21.21 26.23
C THR A 406 -12.52 -20.48 26.28
N ARG A 407 -13.12 -20.35 27.47
CA ARG A 407 -14.39 -19.64 27.64
C ARG A 407 -14.27 -18.16 27.27
N VAL A 408 -13.26 -17.47 27.80
CA VAL A 408 -13.03 -16.04 27.54
C VAL A 408 -12.77 -15.80 26.05
N GLY A 409 -11.91 -16.59 25.41
CA GLY A 409 -11.66 -16.50 23.97
C GLY A 409 -12.93 -16.75 23.14
N THR A 410 -13.74 -17.74 23.52
CA THR A 410 -15.02 -18.03 22.86
C THR A 410 -16.00 -16.86 23.00
N LEU A 411 -16.13 -16.29 24.20
CA LEU A 411 -16.99 -15.12 24.45
C LEU A 411 -16.54 -13.89 23.65
N GLN A 412 -15.24 -13.69 23.46
CA GLN A 412 -14.71 -12.62 22.61
C GLN A 412 -15.15 -12.78 21.15
N VAL A 413 -15.06 -14.01 20.61
CA VAL A 413 -15.52 -14.31 19.25
C VAL A 413 -17.03 -14.09 19.13
N VAL A 414 -17.83 -14.67 20.03
CA VAL A 414 -19.30 -14.52 20.01
C VAL A 414 -19.71 -13.05 20.08
N ARG A 415 -19.12 -12.28 21.01
CA ARG A 415 -19.38 -10.85 21.14
C ARG A 415 -19.05 -10.10 19.85
N HIS A 416 -17.91 -10.39 19.23
CA HIS A 416 -17.49 -9.73 17.99
C HIS A 416 -18.47 -10.03 16.84
N VAL A 417 -18.78 -11.31 16.62
CA VAL A 417 -19.67 -11.76 15.54
C VAL A 417 -21.07 -11.15 15.68
N ILE A 418 -21.63 -11.12 16.90
CA ILE A 418 -22.94 -10.49 17.17
C ILE A 418 -22.89 -8.99 16.87
N ASN A 419 -21.83 -8.30 17.29
CA ASN A 419 -21.70 -6.86 17.07
C ASN A 419 -21.47 -6.51 15.59
N SER A 420 -20.79 -7.37 14.85
CA SER A 420 -20.51 -7.18 13.42
C SER A 420 -21.66 -7.62 12.51
N ALA A 421 -22.67 -8.34 13.00
CA ALA A 421 -23.81 -8.83 12.22
C ALA A 421 -24.61 -7.72 11.51
N GLY A 422 -24.63 -6.50 12.06
CA GLY A 422 -25.25 -5.34 11.42
C GLY A 422 -24.53 -4.83 10.17
N GLU A 423 -23.25 -5.18 10.01
CA GLU A 423 -22.36 -4.71 8.93
C GLU A 423 -22.19 -5.76 7.82
N TRP A 424 -22.88 -6.90 7.92
CA TRP A 424 -22.74 -7.99 6.95
C TRP A 424 -23.26 -7.58 5.56
N PRO A 425 -22.63 -8.08 4.47
CA PRO A 425 -23.16 -7.91 3.13
C PRO A 425 -24.63 -8.35 3.05
N VAL A 426 -25.42 -7.69 2.20
CA VAL A 426 -26.88 -7.94 2.10
C VAL A 426 -27.18 -9.42 1.80
N TRP A 427 -26.31 -10.11 1.05
CA TRP A 427 -26.46 -11.54 0.75
C TRP A 427 -26.21 -12.46 1.95
N ALA A 428 -25.51 -12.00 2.99
CA ALA A 428 -25.21 -12.76 4.21
C ALA A 428 -26.20 -12.47 5.35
N ARG A 429 -27.15 -11.54 5.17
CA ARG A 429 -28.16 -11.15 6.17
C ARG A 429 -29.49 -11.92 6.04
N ALA A 430 -29.58 -12.84 5.08
CA ALA A 430 -30.70 -13.76 4.90
C ALA A 430 -30.44 -15.05 5.69
#